data_AF-D2YVP7-F1
#
_entry.id   AF-D2YVP7-F1
#
_cell.length_a   1.000
_cell.length_b   1.000
_cell.length_c   1.000
_cell.angle_alpha   90.00
_cell.angle_beta   90.00
_cell.angle_gamma   90.00
#
_symmetry.space_group_name_H-M   'P 1'
#
loop_
_entity.id
_entity.type
_entity.pdbx_description
1 polymer ?
#
loop_
_entity_poly.entity_id
_entity_poly.type
_entity_poly.pdbx_seq_one_letter_code
_entity_poly.pdbx_strand_id
1 'polypeptide(L)' 'DNQRGSGAGGSSILTYREPKLYKMAVGFMLAWPYGYPRVMSSFFFDNNDAGPPADGQGNTLDVTIKPDGTCGNGWVCEHR' A
#
# COMPACT_ATOMS: atom_id res chain seq x y z
N ASP A 1 -11.58 -3.36 2.74
CA ASP A 1 -10.20 -3.00 2.37
C ASP A 1 -9.28 -3.29 3.55
N ASN A 2 -8.44 -4.32 3.42
CA ASN A 2 -7.53 -4.77 4.47
C ASN A 2 -6.51 -3.71 4.88
N GLN A 3 -6.14 -2.78 3.99
CA GLN A 3 -5.23 -1.68 4.33
C GLN A 3 -5.88 -0.69 5.31
N ARG A 4 -7.22 -0.61 5.31
CA ARG A 4 -8.06 0.28 6.13
C ARG A 4 -8.68 -0.43 7.34
N GLY A 5 -8.11 -1.57 7.74
CA GLY A 5 -8.65 -2.40 8.83
C GLY A 5 -10.06 -2.94 8.57
N SER A 6 -10.54 -2.88 7.32
CA SER A 6 -11.89 -3.26 6.93
C SER A 6 -11.86 -4.65 6.29
N GLY A 7 -12.22 -5.69 7.05
CA GLY A 7 -12.26 -7.07 6.58
C GLY A 7 -12.04 -8.09 7.71
N ALA A 8 -12.12 -9.38 7.38
CA ALA A 8 -11.76 -10.44 8.31
C ALA A 8 -10.26 -10.32 8.68
N GLY A 9 -9.97 -10.12 9.97
CA GLY A 9 -8.62 -9.88 10.48
C GLY A 9 -8.37 -8.44 10.95
N GLY A 10 -9.18 -7.45 10.55
CA GLY A 10 -9.15 -6.10 11.10
C GLY A 10 -7.74 -5.51 11.30
N SER A 11 -7.43 -5.13 12.54
CA SER A 11 -6.13 -4.56 12.96
C SER A 11 -4.97 -5.56 13.04
N SER A 12 -5.21 -6.85 12.84
CA SER A 12 -4.17 -7.88 12.86
C SER A 12 -3.52 -8.11 11.48
N ILE A 13 -4.04 -7.46 10.44
CA ILE A 13 -3.48 -7.56 9.08
C ILE A 13 -2.30 -6.61 8.94
N LEU A 14 -1.17 -7.13 8.47
CA LEU A 14 0.02 -6.33 8.17
C LEU A 14 -0.21 -5.44 6.95
N THR A 15 0.15 -4.17 7.07
CA THR A 15 -0.02 -3.15 6.02
C THR A 15 1.26 -2.35 5.79
N TYR A 16 1.23 -1.38 4.88
CA TYR A 16 2.37 -0.44 4.72
C TYR A 16 2.71 0.34 6.00
N ARG A 17 1.78 0.42 6.98
CA ARG A 17 2.01 1.08 8.27
C ARG A 17 2.99 0.30 9.16
N GLU A 18 3.15 -1.00 8.95
CA GLU A 18 4.17 -1.84 9.59
C GLU A 18 5.24 -2.31 8.58
N PRO A 19 6.04 -1.39 8.02
CA PRO A 19 6.81 -1.65 6.80
C PRO A 19 7.83 -2.80 6.94
N LYS A 20 8.39 -3.01 8.13
CA LYS A 20 9.35 -4.09 8.37
C LYS A 20 8.68 -5.46 8.29
N LEU A 21 7.57 -5.65 9.01
CA LEU A 21 6.87 -6.93 9.07
C LEU A 21 6.15 -7.23 7.75
N TYR A 22 5.56 -6.21 7.14
CA TYR A 22 4.89 -6.35 5.84
C TYR A 22 5.86 -6.83 4.75
N LYS A 23 7.06 -6.25 4.66
CA LYS A 23 8.08 -6.70 3.69
C LYS A 23 8.54 -8.14 3.92
N MET A 24 8.68 -8.56 5.18
CA MET A 24 9.03 -9.97 5.49
C MET A 24 7.91 -10.92 5.05
N ALA A 25 6.65 -10.57 5.34
CA ALA A 25 5.50 -11.40 4.98
C ALA A 25 5.32 -11.49 3.45
N VAL A 26 5.42 -10.38 2.73
CA VAL A 26 5.36 -10.35 1.26
C VAL A 26 6.54 -11.12 0.65
N GLY A 27 7.76 -10.96 1.20
CA GLY A 27 8.93 -11.72 0.77
C GLY A 27 8.72 -13.24 0.90
N PHE A 28 8.17 -13.69 2.03
CA PHE A 28 7.82 -15.10 2.23
C PHE A 28 6.73 -15.57 1.26
N MET A 29 5.66 -14.77 1.08
CA MET A 29 4.57 -15.07 0.15
C MET A 29 5.08 -15.25 -1.29
N LEU A 30 6.05 -14.45 -1.74
CA LEU A 30 6.62 -14.54 -3.08
C LEU A 30 7.62 -15.71 -3.24
N ALA A 31 8.34 -16.06 -2.17
CA ALA A 31 9.30 -17.17 -2.19
C ALA A 31 8.63 -18.54 -2.12
N TRP A 32 7.40 -18.62 -1.61
CA TRP A 32 6.69 -19.88 -1.40
C TRP A 32 5.75 -20.21 -2.56
N PRO A 33 5.78 -21.42 -3.15
CA PRO A 33 5.01 -21.77 -4.34
C PRO A 33 3.56 -22.13 -4.00
N TYR A 34 2.82 -21.22 -3.37
CA TYR A 34 1.43 -21.41 -2.99
C TYR A 34 0.53 -20.30 -3.55
N GLY A 35 -0.51 -20.71 -4.29
CA GLY A 35 -1.51 -19.81 -4.84
C GLY A 35 -0.96 -18.86 -5.91
N TYR A 36 -1.65 -17.73 -6.10
CA TYR A 36 -1.27 -16.67 -7.03
C TYR A 36 -1.00 -15.39 -6.24
N PRO A 37 0.28 -15.07 -5.94
CA PRO A 37 0.60 -13.92 -5.10
C PRO A 37 0.18 -12.61 -5.77
N ARG A 38 -0.46 -11.73 -5.01
CA ARG A 38 -0.83 -10.37 -5.41
C ARG A 38 -0.31 -9.40 -4.36
N VAL A 39 0.43 -8.38 -4.81
CA VAL A 39 0.98 -7.33 -3.95
C VAL A 39 0.08 -6.10 -4.06
N MET A 40 -0.32 -5.53 -2.92
CA MET A 40 -1.09 -4.29 -2.90
C MET A 40 -0.18 -3.10 -3.21
N SER A 41 -0.74 -2.07 -3.85
CA SER A 41 -0.03 -0.82 -4.10
C SER A 41 -0.96 0.33 -3.74
N SER A 42 -0.67 0.98 -2.63
CA SER A 42 -1.55 1.90 -1.92
C SER A 42 -1.06 3.35 -2.03
N PHE A 43 -1.85 4.24 -1.44
CA PHE A 43 -1.49 5.63 -1.14
C PHE A 43 -1.60 5.86 0.37
N PHE A 44 -0.93 6.89 0.87
CA PHE A 44 -1.02 7.31 2.27
C PHE A 44 -2.40 7.93 2.52
N PHE A 45 -3.03 7.56 3.63
CA PHE A 45 -4.31 8.10 4.05
C PHE A 45 -4.35 8.23 5.58
N ASP A 46 -5.16 9.14 6.10
CA ASP A 46 -5.30 9.35 7.56
C ASP A 46 -6.60 8.78 8.13
N ASN A 47 -7.60 8.54 7.28
CA ASN A 47 -8.88 7.96 7.66
C ASN A 47 -9.39 6.97 6.60
N ASN A 48 -10.40 6.18 6.98
CA ASN A 48 -10.90 5.08 6.13
C ASN A 48 -11.66 5.55 4.90
N ASP A 49 -12.19 6.78 4.89
CA ASP A 49 -12.97 7.32 3.77
C ASP A 49 -12.12 8.21 2.84
N ALA A 50 -10.84 8.43 3.18
CA ALA A 50 -9.94 9.26 2.41
C ALA A 50 -9.67 8.65 1.03
N GLY A 51 -10.01 9.42 0.00
CA GLY A 51 -9.70 9.12 -1.40
C GLY A 51 -8.20 9.20 -1.72
N PRO A 52 -7.83 8.91 -2.97
CA PRO A 52 -6.44 8.99 -3.41
C PRO A 52 -5.91 10.43 -3.33
N PRO A 53 -4.58 10.64 -3.40
CA PRO A 53 -4.00 11.97 -3.48
C PRO A 53 -4.62 12.73 -4.65
N ALA A 54 -5.21 13.89 -4.37
CA ALA A 54 -5.95 14.67 -5.35
C ALA A 54 -5.51 16.14 -5.34
N ASP A 55 -5.66 16.82 -6.48
CA ASP A 55 -5.50 18.27 -6.57
C ASP A 55 -6.71 19.00 -5.96
N GLY A 56 -6.64 20.33 -5.88
CA GLY A 56 -7.73 21.17 -5.37
C GLY A 56 -9.01 21.15 -6.22
N GLN A 57 -9.00 20.47 -7.37
CA GLN A 57 -10.13 20.33 -8.30
C GLN A 57 -10.73 18.92 -8.23
N GLY A 58 -10.15 18.02 -7.43
CA GLY A 58 -10.61 16.65 -7.23
C GLY A 58 -10.06 15.65 -8.25
N ASN A 59 -9.09 16.03 -9.09
CA ASN A 59 -8.41 15.08 -9.96
C ASN A 59 -7.35 14.30 -9.18
N THR A 60 -7.24 13.01 -9.42
CA THR A 60 -6.18 12.18 -8.82
C THR A 60 -4.81 12.61 -9.34
N LEU A 61 -3.86 12.80 -8.42
CA LEU A 61 -2.49 13.18 -8.73
C LEU A 61 -1.71 12.00 -9.32
N ASP A 62 -0.86 12.31 -10.30
CA ASP A 62 0.06 11.33 -10.88
C ASP A 62 1.08 10.78 -9.88
N VAL A 63 1.50 9.54 -10.12
CA VAL A 63 2.58 8.89 -9.39
C VAL A 63 3.93 9.44 -9.86
N THR A 64 4.63 10.18 -9.00
CA THR A 64 6.01 10.60 -9.28
C THR A 64 6.99 9.56 -8.75
N ILE A 65 7.95 9.11 -9.55
CA ILE A 65 9.03 8.22 -9.10
C ILE A 65 10.26 9.06 -8.75
N LYS A 66 10.77 8.92 -7.53
CA LYS A 66 11.97 9.61 -7.06
C LYS A 66 13.24 8.85 -7.47
N PRO A 67 14.41 9.51 -7.44
CA PRO A 67 15.69 8.88 -7.78
C PRO A 67 16.07 7.68 -6.88
N ASP A 68 15.54 7.62 -5.65
CA ASP A 68 15.73 6.51 -4.70
C ASP A 68 14.79 5.32 -4.97
N GLY A 69 13.98 5.37 -6.02
CA GLY A 69 13.01 4.33 -6.38
C GLY A 69 11.68 4.42 -5.62
N THR A 70 11.57 5.32 -4.64
CA THR A 70 10.33 5.53 -3.89
C THR A 70 9.33 6.38 -4.68
N CYS A 71 8.05 6.26 -4.30
CA CYS A 71 7.01 7.10 -4.87
C CYS A 71 6.85 8.44 -4.14
N GLY A 72 6.41 9.45 -4.88
CA GLY A 72 6.03 10.79 -4.42
C GLY A 72 4.51 11.00 -4.46
N ASN A 73 4.07 12.24 -4.26
CA ASN A 73 2.67 12.66 -4.34
C ASN A 73 1.70 11.85 -3.47
N GLY A 74 2.16 11.36 -2.31
CA GLY A 74 1.30 10.59 -1.38
C GLY A 74 1.09 9.13 -1.76
N TRP A 75 1.78 8.62 -2.79
CA TRP A 75 1.73 7.20 -3.16
C TRP A 75 2.74 6.37 -2.35
N VAL A 76 2.32 5.18 -1.89
CA VAL A 76 3.15 4.26 -1.10
C VAL A 76 3.98 3.35 -2.02
N CYS A 77 3.35 2.78 -3.05
CA CYS A 77 3.98 1.90 -4.03
C CYS A 77 4.71 0.68 -3.44
N GLU A 78 4.05 -0.14 -2.65
CA GLU A 78 4.63 -1.33 -1.99
C GLU A 78 5.18 -2.39 -2.96
N HIS A 79 4.86 -2.28 -4.25
CA HIS A 79 5.38 -3.14 -5.31
C HIS A 79 6.80 -2.76 -5.77
N ARG A 80 7.37 -1.68 -5.24
CA ARG A 80 8.69 -1.14 -5.62
C ARG A 80 9.73 -1.38 -4.54
#